data_AF-A0A1H4RFF9-F1
#
_entry.id   AF-A0A1H4RFF9-F1
#
_cell.length_a   1.000
_cell.length_b   1.000
_cell.length_c   1.000
_cell.angle_alpha   90.00
_cell.angle_beta   90.00
_cell.angle_gamma   90.00
#
_symmetry.space_group_name_H-M   'P 1'
#
loop_
_entity.id
_entity.type
_entity.pdbx_description
1 polymer ?
#
loop_
_entity_poly.entity_id
_entity_poly.type
_entity_poly.pdbx_seq_one_letter_code
_entity_poly.pdbx_strand_id
1 'polypeptide(L)'
;MVDVNVLERGVRRLEHAETLDRPAGAVVTAINKWLPAGRLEDALSGTDLGHPMHPLLVTVPIGAWVSAGFLDALGGTSARQAATKLVGLGALAAVPATLTGASDWADTLGAERRVGAVHAAKNIYAASPEKDQLRMFLL
;
A
#
# COMPACT_ATOMS: atom_id res chain seq x y z
N MET A 1 11.49 -16.95 16.16
CA MET A 1 11.32 -17.68 14.89
C MET A 1 9.83 -17.94 14.73
N VAL A 2 9.14 -17.19 13.86
CA VAL A 2 7.72 -17.45 13.58
C VAL A 2 7.66 -18.80 12.87
N ASP A 3 6.83 -19.71 13.36
CA ASP A 3 6.63 -21.01 12.73
C ASP A 3 6.05 -20.78 11.32
N VAL A 4 6.77 -21.23 10.29
CA VAL A 4 6.36 -21.09 8.88
C VAL A 4 4.96 -21.66 8.65
N ASN A 5 4.59 -22.71 9.40
CA ASN A 5 3.25 -23.30 9.34
C ASN A 5 2.15 -22.34 9.85
N VAL A 6 2.46 -21.41 10.75
CA VAL A 6 1.48 -20.41 11.23
C VAL A 6 1.22 -19.36 10.15
N LEU A 7 2.26 -18.90 9.45
CA LEU A 7 2.13 -17.92 8.36
C LEU A 7 1.37 -18.51 7.17
N GLU A 8 1.71 -19.72 6.74
CA GLU A 8 1.00 -20.41 5.65
C GLU A 8 -0.48 -20.62 5.98
N ARG A 9 -0.79 -21.04 7.22
CA ARG A 9 -2.20 -21.16 7.65
C ARG A 9 -2.93 -19.82 7.64
N GLY A 10 -2.23 -18.73 7.99
CA GLY A 10 -2.78 -17.38 7.94
C GLY A 10 -3.10 -16.94 6.51
N VAL A 11 -2.16 -17.12 5.58
CA VAL A 11 -2.36 -16.77 4.16
C VAL A 11 -3.46 -17.61 3.54
N ARG A 12 -3.43 -18.94 3.72
CA ARG A 12 -4.47 -19.85 3.19
C ARG A 12 -5.86 -19.46 3.67
N ARG A 13 -6.02 -19.02 4.93
CA ARG A 13 -7.31 -18.53 5.43
C ARG A 13 -7.80 -17.30 4.69
N LEU A 14 -6.90 -16.37 4.34
CA LEU A 14 -7.26 -15.19 3.56
C LEU A 14 -7.61 -15.55 2.10
N GLU A 15 -6.86 -16.45 1.49
CA GLU A 15 -7.11 -16.93 0.11
C GLU A 15 -8.50 -17.57 -0.04
N HIS A 16 -9.01 -18.21 1.02
CA HIS A 16 -10.31 -18.90 1.05
C HIS A 16 -11.42 -18.07 1.72
N ALA A 17 -11.17 -16.79 2.05
CA ALA A 17 -12.16 -15.94 2.72
C ALA A 17 -13.20 -15.38 1.73
N GLU A 18 -14.06 -16.24 1.18
CA GLU A 18 -15.09 -15.88 0.18
C GLU A 18 -16.04 -14.76 0.63
N THR A 19 -16.17 -14.54 1.94
CA THR A 19 -16.91 -13.41 2.51
C THR A 19 -16.36 -12.04 2.07
N LEU A 20 -15.10 -11.97 1.63
CA LEU A 20 -14.47 -10.77 1.10
C LEU A 20 -14.83 -10.47 -0.35
N ASP A 21 -15.43 -11.40 -1.09
CA ASP A 21 -15.67 -11.25 -2.53
C ASP A 21 -16.65 -10.12 -2.84
N ARG A 22 -17.74 -10.06 -2.07
CA ARG A 22 -18.76 -9.03 -2.24
C ARG A 22 -18.22 -7.61 -1.96
N PRO A 23 -17.57 -7.32 -0.80
CA PRO A 23 -17.01 -6.00 -0.57
C PRO A 23 -15.86 -5.68 -1.53
N ALA A 24 -14.98 -6.63 -1.83
CA ALA A 24 -13.89 -6.41 -2.79
C ALA A 24 -14.44 -6.08 -4.18
N GLY A 25 -15.43 -6.83 -4.67
CA GLY A 25 -16.08 -6.58 -5.96
C GLY A 25 -16.77 -5.22 -6.04
N ALA A 26 -17.36 -4.74 -4.94
CA ALA A 26 -17.93 -3.39 -4.89
C ALA A 26 -16.86 -2.29 -5.05
N VAL A 27 -15.69 -2.47 -4.42
CA VAL A 27 -14.57 -1.52 -4.57
C VAL A 27 -14.00 -1.58 -5.98
N VAL A 28 -13.78 -2.77 -6.55
CA VAL A 28 -13.33 -2.93 -7.94
C VAL A 28 -14.30 -2.27 -8.92
N THR A 29 -15.61 -2.45 -8.71
CA THR A 29 -16.63 -1.80 -9.55
C THR A 29 -16.52 -0.27 -9.48
N ALA A 30 -16.23 0.27 -8.30
CA ALA A 30 -15.99 1.71 -8.15
C ALA A 30 -14.70 2.13 -8.87
N ILE A 31 -13.60 1.38 -8.73
CA ILE A 31 -12.32 1.66 -9.41
C ILE A 31 -12.54 1.70 -10.92
N ASN A 32 -13.14 0.67 -11.51
CA ASN A 32 -13.36 0.58 -12.97
C ASN A 32 -14.29 1.67 -13.51
N LYS A 33 -15.16 2.23 -12.66
CA LYS A 33 -15.98 3.39 -13.02
C LYS A 33 -15.16 4.67 -13.13
N TRP A 34 -14.16 4.85 -12.27
CA TRP A 34 -13.27 6.02 -12.26
C TRP A 34 -12.08 5.88 -13.21
N LEU A 35 -11.67 4.65 -13.46
CA LEU A 35 -10.53 4.28 -14.30
C LEU A 35 -11.01 3.29 -15.38
N PRO A 36 -11.76 3.76 -16.39
CA PRO A 36 -12.16 2.92 -17.51
C PRO A 36 -10.96 2.62 -18.41
N ALA A 37 -11.12 1.57 -19.23
CA ALA A 37 -10.05 1.13 -20.12
C ALA A 37 -9.54 2.22 -21.07
N GLY A 38 -8.22 2.33 -21.17
CA GLY A 38 -7.53 3.28 -22.05
C GLY A 38 -6.26 3.85 -21.43
N ARG A 39 -5.76 4.94 -22.03
CA ARG A 39 -4.41 5.47 -21.77
C ARG A 39 -4.05 5.74 -20.31
N LEU A 40 -5.04 6.10 -19.48
CA LEU A 40 -4.78 6.35 -18.06
C LEU A 40 -4.61 5.04 -17.28
N GLU A 41 -5.41 4.01 -17.59
CA GLU A 41 -5.25 2.66 -17.06
C GLU A 41 -3.93 2.04 -17.55
N ASP A 42 -3.61 2.18 -18.84
CA ASP A 42 -2.36 1.68 -19.43
C ASP A 42 -1.12 2.30 -18.75
N ALA A 43 -1.17 3.60 -18.48
CA ALA A 43 -0.11 4.32 -17.78
C ALA A 43 0.01 3.91 -16.30
N LEU A 44 -1.12 3.70 -15.60
CA LEU A 44 -1.13 3.32 -14.18
C LEU A 44 -0.75 1.86 -13.96
N SER A 45 -1.19 0.95 -14.82
CA SER A 45 -0.76 -0.45 -14.81
C SER A 45 0.71 -0.60 -15.19
N GLY A 46 1.26 0.34 -15.97
CA GLY A 46 2.60 0.24 -16.53
C GLY A 46 2.67 -0.65 -17.78
N THR A 47 1.53 -0.90 -18.41
CA THR A 47 1.43 -1.64 -19.69
C THR A 47 2.30 -0.99 -20.76
N ASP A 48 2.34 0.35 -20.83
CA ASP A 48 3.19 1.10 -21.76
C ASP A 48 4.71 0.93 -21.49
N LEU A 49 5.09 0.60 -20.25
CA LEU A 49 6.48 0.37 -19.85
C LEU A 49 6.89 -1.11 -19.92
N GLY A 50 5.93 -2.02 -20.14
CA GLY A 50 6.14 -3.47 -20.14
C GLY A 50 6.34 -4.11 -18.75
N HIS A 51 6.22 -3.33 -17.67
CA HIS A 51 6.39 -3.78 -16.30
C HIS A 51 5.39 -3.10 -15.36
N PRO A 52 4.91 -3.79 -14.31
CA PRO A 52 3.93 -3.24 -13.40
C PRO A 52 4.48 -2.02 -12.67
N MET A 53 3.73 -0.92 -12.69
CA MET A 53 4.19 0.35 -12.11
C MET A 53 4.17 0.31 -10.57
N HIS A 54 3.23 -0.42 -9.97
CA HIS A 54 3.09 -0.49 -8.51
C HIS A 54 4.36 -1.01 -7.80
N PRO A 55 4.96 -2.16 -8.17
CA PRO A 55 6.21 -2.64 -7.57
C PRO A 55 7.38 -1.67 -7.71
N LEU A 56 7.44 -0.89 -8.79
CA LEU A 56 8.48 0.14 -8.96
C LEU A 56 8.26 1.29 -7.99
N LEU A 57 7.04 1.81 -7.89
CA LEU A 57 6.74 2.99 -7.09
C LEU A 57 6.80 2.73 -5.57
N VAL A 58 6.50 1.51 -5.11
CA VAL A 58 6.60 1.18 -3.67
C VAL A 58 8.04 1.20 -3.13
N THR A 59 9.06 1.19 -3.99
CA THR A 59 10.46 1.26 -3.55
C THR A 59 10.78 2.56 -2.80
N VAL A 60 10.19 3.68 -3.21
CA VAL A 60 10.40 5.00 -2.60
C VAL A 60 9.85 5.07 -1.17
N PRO A 61 8.56 4.76 -0.90
CA PRO A 61 8.04 4.78 0.47
C PRO A 61 8.73 3.76 1.37
N ILE A 62 9.11 2.57 0.86
CA ILE A 62 9.87 1.58 1.63
C ILE A 62 11.22 2.17 2.05
N GLY A 63 11.99 2.71 1.11
CA GLY A 63 13.30 3.32 1.42
C GLY A 63 13.19 4.49 2.40
N ALA A 64 12.18 5.34 2.21
CA ALA A 64 11.93 6.49 3.08
C ALA A 64 11.58 6.06 4.52
N TRP A 65 10.64 5.14 4.70
CA TRP A 65 10.20 4.72 6.04
C TRP A 65 11.22 3.83 6.76
N VAL A 66 11.95 2.98 6.04
CA VAL A 66 13.07 2.23 6.62
C VAL A 66 14.15 3.19 7.12
N SER A 67 14.49 4.22 6.33
CA SER A 67 15.46 5.24 6.73
C SER A 67 14.97 6.06 7.92
N ALA A 68 13.68 6.44 7.94
CA ALA A 68 13.09 7.13 9.08
C ALA A 68 13.19 6.29 10.36
N GLY A 69 12.81 5.01 10.31
CA GLY A 69 12.91 4.10 11.45
C GLY A 69 14.34 3.89 11.94
N PHE A 70 15.31 3.84 11.01
CA PHE A 70 16.73 3.80 11.36
C PHE A 70 17.18 5.07 12.10
N LEU A 71 16.78 6.25 11.62
CA LEU A 71 17.11 7.53 12.26
C LEU A 71 16.43 7.69 13.62
N ASP A 72 15.18 7.24 13.77
CA ASP A 72 14.48 7.27 15.06
C ASP A 72 15.14 6.34 16.09
N ALA A 73 15.64 5.19 15.65
CA ALA A 73 16.28 4.21 16.54
C ALA A 73 17.71 4.60 16.96
N LEU A 74 18.48 5.22 16.05
CA LEU A 74 19.93 5.35 16.21
C LEU A 74 20.48 6.78 16.03
N GLY A 75 19.68 7.69 15.46
CA GLY A 75 20.14 9.04 15.08
C GLY A 75 20.07 10.08 16.20
N GLY A 76 19.45 9.76 17.33
CA GLY A 76 19.29 10.69 18.46
C GLY A 76 18.42 11.91 18.12
N THR A 77 18.41 12.91 19.02
CA THR A 77 17.52 14.08 18.91
C THR A 77 17.79 14.95 17.69
N SER A 78 19.04 15.01 17.20
CA SER A 78 19.42 15.77 16.01
C SER A 78 18.85 15.19 14.71
N ALA A 79 18.59 13.88 14.65
CA ALA A 79 18.05 13.21 13.46
C ALA A 79 16.51 13.27 13.36
N ARG A 80 15.82 13.71 14.41
CA ARG A 80 14.34 13.70 14.49
C ARG A 80 13.69 14.45 13.32
N GLN A 81 14.21 15.62 12.95
CA GLN A 81 13.64 16.39 11.83
C GLN A 81 13.82 15.65 10.49
N ALA A 82 14.95 14.95 10.30
CA ALA A 82 15.18 14.16 9.09
C ALA A 82 14.25 12.94 9.04
N ALA A 83 14.05 12.25 10.17
CA ALA A 83 13.09 11.16 10.27
C ALA A 83 11.67 11.62 9.93
N THR A 84 11.19 12.76 10.49
CA THR A 84 9.88 13.32 10.16
C THR A 84 9.74 13.65 8.67
N LYS A 85 10.76 14.25 8.05
CA LYS A 85 10.75 14.55 6.61
C LYS A 85 10.68 13.29 5.76
N LEU A 86 11.38 12.22 6.15
CA LEU A 86 11.33 10.93 5.47
C LEU A 86 9.98 10.24 5.61
N VAL A 87 9.34 10.32 6.79
CA VAL A 87 7.95 9.87 6.96
C VAL A 87 7.02 10.61 6.01
N GLY A 88 7.12 11.94 5.95
CA GLY A 88 6.33 12.77 5.04
C GLY A 88 6.60 12.46 3.56
N LEU A 89 7.87 12.28 3.17
CA LEU A 89 8.24 11.89 1.81
C LEU A 89 7.65 10.53 1.44
N GLY A 90 7.74 9.55 2.34
CA GLY A 90 7.13 8.23 2.12
C GLY A 90 5.61 8.31 1.98
N ALA A 91 4.95 9.13 2.80
CA ALA A 91 3.50 9.34 2.69
C ALA A 91 3.10 9.97 1.33
N LEU A 92 3.86 10.98 0.86
CA LEU A 92 3.62 11.58 -0.46
C LEU A 92 3.88 10.58 -1.60
N ALA A 93 4.97 9.82 -1.53
CA ALA A 93 5.33 8.83 -2.53
C ALA A 93 4.37 7.62 -2.55
N ALA A 94 3.69 7.33 -1.43
CA ALA A 94 2.70 6.27 -1.35
C ALA A 94 1.43 6.58 -2.17
N VAL A 95 1.14 7.86 -2.48
CA VAL A 95 -0.04 8.25 -3.27
C VAL A 95 -0.02 7.64 -4.67
N PRO A 96 0.98 7.90 -5.54
CA PRO A 96 1.02 7.27 -6.86
C PRO A 96 1.19 5.75 -6.80
N ALA A 97 1.89 5.21 -5.79
CA ALA A 97 1.98 3.76 -5.58
C ALA A 97 0.61 3.13 -5.27
N THR A 98 -0.23 3.82 -4.48
CA THR A 98 -1.58 3.34 -4.15
C THR A 98 -2.49 3.37 -5.38
N LEU A 99 -2.39 4.40 -6.22
CA LEU A 99 -3.19 4.51 -7.45
C LEU A 99 -2.87 3.39 -8.44
N THR A 100 -1.58 3.17 -8.70
CA THR A 100 -1.12 2.09 -9.58
C THR A 100 -1.46 0.71 -9.02
N GLY A 101 -1.30 0.51 -7.71
CA GLY A 101 -1.70 -0.74 -7.05
C GLY A 101 -3.21 -1.00 -7.06
N ALA A 102 -4.03 0.05 -7.00
CA ALA A 102 -5.48 -0.07 -7.14
C ALA A 102 -5.89 -0.48 -8.56
N SER A 103 -5.19 0.04 -9.58
CA SER A 103 -5.33 -0.39 -10.97
C SER A 103 -5.00 -1.88 -11.11
N ASP A 104 -3.81 -2.30 -10.69
CA ASP A 104 -3.36 -3.70 -10.78
C ASP A 104 -4.28 -4.65 -10.00
N TRP A 105 -4.79 -4.22 -8.83
CA TRP A 105 -5.68 -5.04 -8.01
C TRP A 105 -7.06 -5.24 -8.65
N ALA A 106 -7.55 -4.28 -9.45
CA ALA A 106 -8.84 -4.40 -10.13
C ALA A 106 -8.90 -5.61 -11.06
N ASP A 107 -7.77 -6.00 -11.64
CA ASP A 107 -7.63 -7.14 -12.55
C ASP A 107 -7.44 -8.49 -11.85
N THR A 108 -7.16 -8.49 -10.54
CA THR A 108 -7.01 -9.74 -9.77
C THR A 108 -8.35 -10.44 -9.57
N LEU A 109 -8.37 -11.77 -9.42
CA LEU A 109 -9.56 -12.56 -9.13
C LEU A 109 -9.30 -13.49 -7.94
N GLY A 110 -10.35 -14.16 -7.45
CA GLY A 110 -10.23 -15.25 -6.47
C GLY A 110 -9.37 -14.93 -5.25
N ALA A 111 -8.38 -15.79 -4.98
CA ALA A 111 -7.51 -15.71 -3.81
C ALA A 111 -6.68 -14.42 -3.79
N GLU A 112 -6.14 -14.03 -4.92
CA GLU A 112 -5.31 -12.83 -5.10
C GLU A 112 -6.11 -11.57 -4.78
N ARG A 113 -7.37 -11.49 -5.24
CA ARG A 113 -8.26 -10.37 -4.93
C ARG A 113 -8.53 -10.26 -3.43
N ARG A 114 -8.77 -11.40 -2.76
CA ARG A 114 -9.04 -11.44 -1.31
C ARG A 114 -7.83 -11.04 -0.48
N VAL A 115 -6.66 -11.55 -0.81
CA VAL A 115 -5.40 -11.16 -0.16
C VAL A 115 -5.11 -9.68 -0.39
N GLY A 116 -5.29 -9.20 -1.62
CA GLY A 116 -5.13 -7.79 -1.98
C GLY A 116 -6.08 -6.86 -1.22
N ALA A 117 -7.34 -7.26 -1.02
CA ALA A 117 -8.32 -6.51 -0.23
C ALA A 117 -7.85 -6.31 1.22
N VAL A 118 -7.38 -7.38 1.86
CA VAL A 118 -6.86 -7.32 3.23
C VAL A 118 -5.56 -6.52 3.30
N HIS A 119 -4.70 -6.63 2.28
CA HIS A 119 -3.49 -5.81 2.17
C HIS A 119 -3.85 -4.32 2.12
N ALA A 120 -4.75 -3.91 1.22
CA ALA A 120 -5.19 -2.53 1.08
C ALA A 120 -5.84 -2.00 2.36
N ALA A 121 -6.71 -2.79 3.00
CA ALA A 121 -7.35 -2.41 4.26
C ALA A 121 -6.33 -2.12 5.37
N LYS A 122 -5.27 -2.93 5.48
CA LYS A 122 -4.18 -2.70 6.45
C LYS A 122 -3.42 -1.41 6.18
N ASN A 123 -3.10 -1.12 4.92
CA ASN A 123 -2.41 0.12 4.55
C ASN A 123 -3.28 1.35 4.84
N ILE A 124 -4.58 1.30 4.53
CA ILE A 124 -5.52 2.39 4.83
C ILE A 124 -5.61 2.62 6.33
N TYR A 125 -5.71 1.54 7.12
CA TYR A 125 -5.72 1.63 8.57
C TYR A 125 -4.44 2.27 9.11
N ALA A 126 -3.27 1.84 8.62
CA ALA A 126 -1.99 2.40 9.03
C ALA A 126 -1.80 3.88 8.61
N ALA A 127 -2.34 4.27 7.47
CA ALA A 127 -2.31 5.65 6.98
C ALA A 127 -3.39 6.55 7.59
N SER A 128 -4.32 5.99 8.38
CA SER A 128 -5.40 6.77 8.96
C SER A 128 -4.83 7.73 10.01
N PRO A 129 -5.08 9.05 9.89
CA PRO A 129 -4.49 10.02 10.79
C PRO A 129 -5.05 9.84 12.20
N GLU A 130 -4.19 9.45 13.13
CA GLU A 130 -4.50 9.57 14.56
C GLU A 130 -4.38 11.04 14.98
N LYS A 131 -5.19 11.45 15.97
CA LYS A 131 -5.21 12.84 16.47
C LYS A 131 -3.82 13.33 16.89
N ASP A 132 -2.95 12.43 17.31
CA ASP A 132 -1.59 12.72 17.75
C ASP A 132 -0.59 12.80 16.58
N GLN A 133 -0.85 12.14 15.44
CA GLN A 133 -0.02 12.26 14.24
C GLN A 133 -0.13 13.63 13.57
N LEU A 134 -1.32 14.24 13.58
CA LEU A 134 -1.54 15.59 13.02
C LEU A 134 -0.73 16.66 13.75
N ARG A 135 -0.44 16.45 15.04
CA ARG A 135 0.39 17.37 15.84
C ARG A 135 1.88 17.28 15.50
N MET A 136 2.35 16.16 14.95
CA MET A 136 3.74 15.96 14.54
C MET A 136 4.09 16.67 13.22
N PHE A 137 3.11 17.04 12.40
CA PHE A 137 3.31 17.73 11.13
C PHE A 137 3.09 19.25 11.19
N LEU A 138 2.51 19.76 12.28
CA LEU A 138 2.14 21.17 12.46
C LEU A 138 3.07 21.93 13.42
N LEU A 139 4.13 21.30 13.92
CA LEU A 139 5.14 21.87 14.83
C LEU A 139 6.55 21.56 14.30
#